data_AF-A0A6S6RZ00-F1
#
_entry.id   AF-A0A6S6RZ00-F1
#
_cell.length_a   1.000
_cell.length_b   1.000
_cell.length_c   1.000
_cell.angle_alpha   90.00
_cell.angle_beta   90.00
_cell.angle_gamma   90.00
#
_symmetry.space_group_name_H-M   'P 1'
#
loop_
_entity.id
_entity.type
_entity.pdbx_description
1 polymer ?
#
loop_
_entity_poly.entity_id
_entity_poly.type
_entity_poly.pdbx_seq_one_letter_code
_entity_poly.pdbx_strand_id
1 'polypeptide(L)'
;MSYSIDFRRKVIFTMKEEGLSIRETAKQFRIGSASVSRWINQIEPKKSTTRQRKIDKSELIKDVEQYPNAYQKERAERFGVCQKAI
;
A
#
# COMPACT_ATOMS: atom_id res chain seq x y z
N MET A 1 3.15 7.74 -8.37
CA MET A 1 4.23 6.88 -8.92
C MET A 1 5.10 6.39 -7.77
N SER A 2 5.34 5.09 -7.65
CA SER A 2 6.34 4.56 -6.70
C SER A 2 7.64 4.34 -7.45
N TYR A 3 8.74 4.90 -6.96
CA TYR A 3 10.07 4.64 -7.50
C TYR A 3 10.56 3.26 -7.04
N SER A 4 11.27 2.54 -7.92
CA SER A 4 11.89 1.24 -7.59
C SER A 4 12.92 1.38 -6.47
N ILE A 5 13.16 0.31 -5.72
CA ILE A 5 14.12 0.31 -4.60
C ILE A 5 15.53 0.60 -5.11
N ASP A 6 15.90 0.04 -6.26
CA ASP A 6 17.23 0.24 -6.86
C ASP A 6 17.48 1.70 -7.20
N PHE A 7 16.47 2.39 -7.72
CA PHE A 7 16.58 3.82 -8.02
C PHE A 7 16.76 4.65 -6.74
N ARG A 8 16.01 4.35 -5.68
CA ARG A 8 16.17 5.03 -4.38
C ARG A 8 17.57 4.83 -3.81
N ARG A 9 18.09 3.60 -3.87
CA ARG A 9 19.45 3.27 -3.44
C ARG A 9 20.49 4.05 -4.24
N LYS A 10 20.34 4.10 -5.57
CA LYS A 10 21.22 4.88 -6.45
C LYS A 10 21.25 6.36 -6.06
N VAL A 11 20.08 6.99 -5.85
CA VAL A 11 19.98 8.40 -5.49
C VAL A 11 20.66 8.70 -4.14
N ILE A 12 20.48 7.83 -3.13
CA ILE A 12 21.13 8.01 -1.83
C ILE A 12 22.63 7.78 -1.91
N PHE A 13 23.06 6.80 -2.70
CA PHE A 13 24.47 6.51 -2.92
C PHE A 13 25.18 7.72 -3.55
N THR A 14 24.64 8.26 -4.66
CA THR A 14 25.21 9.45 -5.31
C THR A 14 25.19 10.68 -4.40
N MET A 15 24.14 10.86 -3.59
CA MET A 15 24.09 11.96 -2.62
C MET A 15 25.21 11.88 -1.59
N LYS A 16 25.54 10.66 -1.12
CA LYS A 16 26.62 10.44 -0.16
C LYS A 16 28.02 10.55 -0.79
N GLU A 17 28.20 10.03 -2.00
CA GLU A 17 29.49 10.14 -2.70
C GLU A 17 29.82 11.58 -3.08
N GLU A 18 28.84 12.33 -3.61
CA GLU A 18 29.04 13.71 -4.07
C GLU A 18 28.90 14.74 -2.93
N GLY A 19 28.50 14.32 -1.72
CA GLY A 19 28.31 15.20 -0.56
C GLY A 19 27.19 16.24 -0.74
N LEU A 20 26.23 15.98 -1.62
CA LEU A 20 25.20 16.93 -2.02
C LEU A 20 24.11 17.13 -0.96
N SER A 21 23.53 18.33 -0.96
CA SER A 21 22.32 18.59 -0.18
C SER A 21 21.08 17.92 -0.81
N ILE A 22 20.06 17.66 0.01
CA ILE A 22 18.78 17.07 -0.42
C ILE A 22 18.17 17.82 -1.61
N ARG A 23 18.27 19.16 -1.62
CA ARG A 23 17.72 20.00 -2.69
C ARG A 23 18.49 19.87 -4.00
N GLU A 24 19.82 19.77 -3.91
CA GLU A 24 20.67 19.61 -5.10
C GLU A 24 20.47 18.23 -5.72
N THR A 25 20.46 17.17 -4.91
CA THR A 25 20.15 15.81 -5.38
C THR A 25 18.77 15.75 -6.02
N ALA A 26 17.76 16.37 -5.39
CA ALA A 26 16.41 16.45 -5.95
C ALA A 26 16.40 17.15 -7.32
N LYS A 27 17.19 18.23 -7.50
CA LYS A 27 17.33 18.95 -8.77
C LYS A 27 18.06 18.11 -9.84
N GLN A 28 19.14 17.44 -9.47
CA GLN A 28 19.96 16.58 -10.34
C GLN A 28 19.12 15.42 -10.91
N PHE A 29 18.36 14.74 -10.06
CA PHE A 29 17.51 13.62 -10.47
C PHE A 29 16.09 14.04 -10.92
N ARG A 30 15.77 15.33 -10.86
CA ARG A 30 14.44 15.91 -11.17
C ARG A 30 13.29 15.25 -10.37
N ILE A 31 13.53 15.04 -9.08
CA ILE A 31 12.57 14.47 -8.13
C ILE A 31 12.16 15.54 -7.13
N GLY A 32 10.99 15.42 -6.50
CA GLY A 32 10.63 16.28 -5.38
C GLY A 32 11.54 16.06 -4.16
N SER A 33 12.02 17.14 -3.54
CA SER A 33 12.89 17.13 -2.35
C SER A 33 12.35 16.28 -1.20
N ALA A 34 11.03 16.33 -0.96
CA ALA A 34 10.35 15.51 0.04
C ALA A 34 10.52 14.00 -0.20
N SER A 35 10.68 13.55 -1.44
CA SER A 35 10.91 12.12 -1.74
C SER A 35 12.29 11.69 -1.29
N VAL A 36 13.31 12.50 -1.57
CA VAL A 36 14.70 12.25 -1.14
C VAL A 36 14.77 12.22 0.39
N SER A 37 14.16 13.18 1.08
CA SER A 37 14.06 13.18 2.55
C SER A 37 13.38 11.92 3.08
N ARG A 38 12.29 11.47 2.45
CA ARG A 38 11.60 10.23 2.85
C ARG A 38 12.49 9.00 2.67
N TRP A 39 13.28 8.93 1.59
CA TRP A 39 14.15 7.78 1.34
C TRP A 39 15.35 7.71 2.27
N ILE A 40 15.87 8.85 2.74
CA ILE A 40 16.90 8.89 3.79
C ILE A 40 16.38 8.22 5.07
N ASN A 41 15.13 8.49 5.44
CA ASN A 41 14.51 7.88 6.62
C ASN A 41 14.08 6.42 6.39
N GLN A 42 13.52 6.12 5.22
CA GLN A 42 13.02 4.80 4.86
C GLN A 42 13.16 4.56 3.35
N ILE A 43 14.12 3.71 2.97
CA ILE A 43 14.37 3.34 1.57
C ILE A 43 13.25 2.44 1.05
N GLU A 44 12.84 1.46 1.87
CA GLU A 44 11.83 0.50 1.46
C GLU A 44 10.46 1.15 1.29
N PRO A 45 9.72 0.83 0.21
CA PRO A 45 8.33 1.26 0.08
C PRO A 45 7.51 0.69 1.23
N LYS A 46 6.61 1.52 1.79
CA LYS A 46 5.62 1.04 2.74
C LYS A 46 4.78 -0.04 2.06
N LYS A 47 4.71 -1.22 2.69
CA LYS A 47 3.85 -2.32 2.22
C LYS A 47 2.41 -1.83 2.22
N SER A 48 1.73 -1.99 1.08
CA SER A 48 0.30 -1.76 1.01
C SER A 48 -0.39 -2.85 1.82
N THR A 49 -1.09 -2.48 2.87
CA THR A 49 -1.92 -3.41 3.65
C THR A 49 -3.30 -3.46 3.02
N THR A 50 -3.88 -4.66 2.92
CA THR A 50 -5.29 -4.80 2.56
C THR A 50 -6.16 -4.10 3.60
N ARG A 51 -7.24 -3.47 3.14
CA ARG A 51 -8.24 -2.86 4.03
C ARG A 51 -8.83 -3.93 4.96
N GLN A 52 -8.84 -3.66 6.26
CA GLN A 52 -9.56 -4.46 7.24
C GLN A 52 -11.07 -4.32 6.98
N ARG A 53 -11.73 -5.42 6.64
CA ARG A 53 -13.17 -5.48 6.38
C ARG A 53 -13.90 -5.88 7.67
N LYS A 54 -15.23 -5.70 7.67
CA LYS A 54 -16.09 -6.15 8.77
C LYS A 54 -16.27 -7.67 8.81
N ILE A 55 -16.01 -8.35 7.70
CA ILE A 55 -16.18 -9.80 7.52
C ILE A 55 -14.85 -10.36 7.04
N ASP A 56 -14.48 -11.55 7.54
CA ASP A 56 -13.36 -12.29 6.97
C ASP A 56 -13.71 -12.79 5.56
N LYS A 57 -12.79 -12.57 4.62
CA LYS A 57 -12.96 -12.99 3.23
C LYS A 57 -13.02 -14.51 3.11
N SER A 58 -12.31 -15.24 3.98
CA SER A 58 -12.29 -16.70 3.94
C SER A 58 -13.66 -17.30 4.31
N GLU A 59 -14.31 -16.74 5.33
CA GLU A 59 -15.65 -17.13 5.76
C GLU A 59 -16.72 -16.77 4.73
N LEU A 60 -16.61 -15.58 4.12
CA LEU A 60 -17.53 -15.17 3.06
C LEU A 60 -17.47 -16.11 1.85
N ILE A 61 -16.28 -16.59 1.46
CA ILE A 61 -16.14 -17.55 0.35
C ILE A 61 -16.87 -18.86 0.68
N LYS A 62 -16.69 -19.39 1.91
CA LYS A 62 -17.38 -20.61 2.35
C LYS A 62 -18.91 -20.46 2.35
N ASP A 63 -19.44 -19.32 2.81
CA ASP A 63 -20.88 -19.06 2.78
C ASP A 63 -21.42 -18.95 1.34
N VAL A 64 -20.64 -18.43 0.40
CA VAL A 64 -20.99 -18.41 -1.03
C VAL A 64 -21.03 -19.83 -1.61
N GLU A 65 -20.08 -20.68 -1.27
CA GLU A 65 -20.06 -22.08 -1.71
C GLU A 65 -21.22 -22.89 -1.14
N GLN A 66 -21.55 -22.71 0.14
CA GLN A 66 -22.64 -23.42 0.81
C GLN A 66 -24.02 -22.96 0.34
N TYR A 67 -24.17 -21.66 0.04
CA TYR A 67 -25.44 -21.07 -0.33
C TYR A 67 -25.32 -20.24 -1.60
N PRO A 68 -25.14 -20.84 -2.79
CA PRO A 68 -24.85 -20.09 -4.02
C PRO A 68 -25.96 -19.10 -4.39
N ASN A 69 -27.21 -19.45 -4.10
CA ASN A 69 -28.39 -18.64 -4.45
C ASN A 69 -28.81 -17.65 -3.36
N ALA A 70 -28.11 -17.59 -2.22
CA ALA A 70 -28.49 -16.69 -1.13
C ALA A 70 -28.26 -15.22 -1.49
N TYR A 71 -29.25 -14.38 -1.19
CA TYR A 71 -29.17 -12.95 -1.40
C TYR A 71 -28.22 -12.29 -0.39
N GLN A 72 -27.65 -11.14 -0.77
CA GLN A 72 -26.76 -10.38 0.13
C GLN A 72 -27.40 -10.07 1.48
N LYS A 73 -28.72 -9.81 1.52
CA LYS A 73 -29.45 -9.55 2.76
C LYS A 73 -29.40 -10.76 3.71
N GLU A 74 -29.63 -11.95 3.20
CA GLU A 74 -29.62 -13.21 3.98
C GLU A 74 -28.22 -13.51 4.51
N ARG A 75 -27.19 -13.27 3.68
CA ARG A 75 -25.79 -13.41 4.11
C ARG A 75 -25.45 -12.40 5.20
N ALA A 76 -25.92 -11.16 5.06
CA ALA A 76 -25.70 -10.11 6.05
C ALA A 76 -26.31 -10.48 7.41
N GLU A 77 -27.51 -11.07 7.41
CA GLU A 77 -28.15 -11.59 8.61
C GLU A 77 -27.33 -12.70 9.28
N ARG A 78 -26.76 -13.64 8.51
CA ARG A 78 -25.86 -14.70 9.04
C ARG A 78 -24.58 -14.15 9.65
N PHE A 79 -23.97 -13.16 8.99
CA PHE A 79 -22.74 -12.53 9.45
C PHE A 79 -22.99 -11.42 10.49
N GLY A 80 -24.25 -11.10 10.83
CA GLY A 80 -24.60 -10.04 11.78
C GLY A 80 -24.19 -8.63 11.35
N VAL A 81 -24.13 -8.38 10.03
CA VAL A 81 -23.69 -7.11 9.44
C VAL A 81 -24.80 -6.46 8.62
N CYS A 82 -24.59 -5.21 8.18
CA CYS A 82 -25.49 -4.60 7.22
C CYS A 82 -25.26 -5.15 5.80
N GLN A 83 -26.29 -5.17 4.96
CA GLN A 83 -26.22 -5.67 3.58
C GLN A 83 -25.07 -5.04 2.78
N LYS A 84 -24.76 -3.76 3.01
CA LYS A 84 -23.68 -3.03 2.31
C LYS A 84 -22.26 -3.52 2.70
N ALA A 85 -22.14 -4.35 3.72
CA ALA A 85 -20.87 -4.88 4.19
C ALA A 85 -20.53 -6.27 3.60
N ILE A 86 -21.51 -6.95 2.98
CA ILE A 86 -21.37 -8.18 2.21
C ILE A 86 -20.82 -7.86 0.81
#